data_AF-A0A2E3ZS63-F1
#
_entry.id   AF-A0A2E3ZS63-F1
#
_cell.length_a   1.000
_cell.length_b   1.000
_cell.length_c   1.000
_cell.angle_alpha   90.00
_cell.angle_beta   90.00
_cell.angle_gamma   90.00
#
_symmetry.space_group_name_H-M   'P 1'
#
loop_
_entity.id
_entity.type
_entity.pdbx_description
1 polymer ?
#
loop_
_entity_poly.entity_id
_entity_poly.type
_entity_poly.pdbx_seq_one_letter_code
_entity_poly.pdbx_strand_id
1 'polypeptide(L)'
;MNIVFKITFFIFLIFQAHQSFAGNWCKAIYNKDITQGDFQAQISKCKNTDNFFLAIHTSYNNSGHLLNSLISELCDLRRNILKSEPRAGDPYFTVVCEFRRHYIRKN
;
A
#
# COMPACT_ATOMS: atom_id res chain seq x y z
N MET A 1 -6.09 -21.92 -41.37
CA MET A 1 -6.76 -21.52 -40.11
C MET A 1 -7.81 -20.47 -40.46
N ASN A 2 -9.09 -20.81 -40.30
CA ASN A 2 -10.22 -19.99 -40.76
C ASN A 2 -10.22 -18.61 -40.08
N ILE A 3 -10.58 -17.55 -40.83
CA ILE A 3 -10.65 -16.17 -40.31
C ILE A 3 -11.57 -16.07 -39.08
N VAL A 4 -12.66 -16.83 -39.09
CA VAL A 4 -13.60 -16.93 -37.96
C VAL A 4 -12.88 -17.38 -36.69
N PHE A 5 -12.02 -18.39 -36.78
CA PHE A 5 -11.26 -18.94 -35.66
C PHE A 5 -10.25 -17.94 -35.10
N LYS A 6 -9.61 -17.15 -35.97
CA LYS A 6 -8.70 -16.08 -35.54
C LYS A 6 -9.45 -15.00 -34.77
N ILE A 7 -10.64 -14.61 -35.22
CA ILE A 7 -11.47 -13.59 -34.55
C ILE A 7 -11.95 -14.11 -33.19
N THR A 8 -12.40 -15.36 -33.09
CA THR A 8 -12.86 -15.94 -31.80
C THR A 8 -11.71 -16.04 -30.79
N PHE A 9 -10.53 -16.47 -31.24
CA PHE A 9 -9.34 -16.53 -30.40
C PHE A 9 -8.91 -15.14 -29.91
N PHE A 10 -8.99 -14.12 -30.77
CA PHE A 10 -8.65 -12.74 -30.40
C PHE A 10 -9.62 -12.16 -29.36
N ILE A 11 -10.93 -12.41 -29.50
CA ILE A 11 -11.94 -11.99 -28.53
C ILE A 11 -11.72 -12.67 -27.17
N PHE A 12 -11.38 -13.96 -27.16
CA PHE A 12 -11.08 -14.70 -25.93
C PHE A 12 -9.86 -14.12 -25.18
N LEU A 13 -8.82 -13.71 -25.91
CA LEU A 13 -7.64 -13.06 -25.31
C LEU A 13 -7.97 -11.70 -24.68
N ILE A 14 -8.84 -10.91 -25.31
CA ILE A 14 -9.27 -9.60 -24.77
C ILE A 14 -10.04 -9.78 -23.45
N PHE A 15 -10.89 -10.81 -23.35
CA PHE A 15 -11.63 -11.11 -22.12
C PHE A 15 -10.71 -11.46 -20.94
N GLN A 16 -9.59 -12.14 -21.20
CA GLN A 16 -8.60 -12.49 -20.17
C GLN A 16 -7.80 -11.27 -19.69
N ALA A 17 -7.61 -10.25 -20.54
CA ALA A 17 -6.87 -9.04 -20.18
C ALA A 17 -7.57 -8.19 -19.10
N HIS A 18 -8.90 -8.30 -18.95
CA HIS A 18 -9.67 -7.55 -17.96
C HIS A 18 -9.53 -8.06 -16.51
N GLN A 19 -8.83 -9.17 -16.28
CA GLN A 19 -8.63 -9.75 -14.94
C GLN A 19 -7.36 -9.26 -14.23
N SER A 20 -6.56 -8.37 -14.85
CA SER A 20 -5.40 -7.80 -14.15
C SER A 20 -5.83 -6.69 -13.18
N PHE A 21 -6.27 -7.06 -11.99
CA PHE A 21 -6.30 -6.14 -10.85
C PHE A 21 -4.85 -5.89 -10.42
N ALA A 22 -4.25 -4.81 -10.92
CA ALA A 22 -3.08 -4.27 -10.25
C ALA A 22 -3.54 -3.87 -8.85
N GLY A 23 -3.06 -4.57 -7.81
CA GLY A 23 -3.44 -4.26 -6.43
C GLY A 23 -3.20 -2.78 -6.16
N ASN A 24 -4.23 -2.04 -5.73
CA ASN A 24 -4.11 -0.60 -5.52
C ASN A 24 -3.02 -0.36 -4.45
N TRP A 25 -2.01 0.44 -4.81
CA TRP A 25 -0.95 0.86 -3.91
C TRP A 25 -1.28 2.24 -3.35
N CYS A 26 -1.14 2.40 -2.04
CA CYS A 26 -1.16 3.70 -1.40
C CYS A 26 0.13 3.97 -0.63
N LYS A 27 0.47 5.25 -0.53
CA LYS A 27 1.71 5.73 0.06
C LYS A 27 1.40 6.82 1.07
N ALA A 28 1.92 6.67 2.29
CA ALA A 28 1.93 7.70 3.31
C ALA A 28 3.35 7.94 3.81
N ILE A 29 3.81 9.20 3.80
CA ILE A 29 5.17 9.56 4.21
C ILE A 29 5.09 10.65 5.27
N TYR A 30 5.66 10.40 6.45
CA TYR A 30 5.88 11.42 7.47
C TYR A 30 7.29 12.02 7.32
N ASN A 31 7.41 13.03 6.46
CA ASN A 31 8.67 13.77 6.24
C ASN A 31 8.74 15.02 7.13
N LYS A 32 9.92 15.64 7.24
CA LYS A 32 10.18 16.80 8.12
C LYS A 32 9.21 17.99 7.91
N ASP A 33 8.68 18.12 6.72
CA ASP A 33 7.98 19.31 6.26
C ASP A 33 6.45 19.20 6.32
N ILE A 34 5.92 18.06 6.80
CA ILE A 34 4.47 17.87 6.92
C ILE A 34 4.02 17.86 8.37
N THR A 35 2.77 18.31 8.57
CA THR A 35 2.14 18.24 9.88
C THR A 35 1.58 16.84 10.15
N GLN A 36 1.29 16.55 11.42
CA GLN A 36 0.56 15.34 11.79
C GLN A 36 -0.80 15.24 11.08
N GLY A 37 -1.48 16.37 10.88
CA GLY A 37 -2.76 16.42 10.17
C GLY A 37 -2.64 15.98 8.71
N ASP A 38 -1.61 16.47 8.01
CA ASP A 38 -1.33 16.10 6.62
C ASP A 38 -1.02 14.61 6.49
N PHE A 39 -0.26 14.07 7.43
CA PHE A 39 0.08 12.65 7.47
C PHE A 39 -1.17 11.78 7.67
N GLN A 40 -2.06 12.16 8.59
CA GLN A 40 -3.34 11.47 8.82
C GLN A 40 -4.29 11.58 7.62
N ALA A 41 -4.26 12.70 6.91
CA ALA A 41 -5.01 12.87 5.67
C ALA A 41 -4.50 11.93 4.56
N GLN A 42 -3.19 11.70 4.46
CA GLN A 42 -2.62 10.70 3.54
C GLN A 42 -3.11 9.29 3.90
N ILE A 43 -3.00 8.87 5.17
CA ILE A 43 -3.46 7.57 5.65
C ILE A 43 -4.95 7.36 5.37
N SER A 44 -5.76 8.40 5.59
CA SER A 44 -7.21 8.32 5.36
C SER A 44 -7.58 8.05 3.91
N LYS A 45 -6.79 8.55 2.94
CA LYS A 45 -6.96 8.23 1.51
C LYS A 45 -6.60 6.77 1.18
N CYS A 46 -5.76 6.14 1.99
CA CYS A 46 -5.29 4.76 1.81
C CYS A 46 -6.26 3.68 2.33
N LYS A 47 -7.35 4.05 3.00
CA LYS A 47 -8.27 3.08 3.65
C LYS A 47 -8.93 2.07 2.69
N ASN A 48 -8.94 2.34 1.39
CA ASN A 48 -9.54 1.48 0.37
C ASN A 48 -8.50 0.79 -0.53
N THR A 49 -7.22 0.82 -0.18
CA THR A 49 -6.15 0.18 -0.97
C THR A 49 -5.70 -1.13 -0.36
N ASP A 50 -5.21 -2.04 -1.19
CA ASP A 50 -4.77 -3.36 -0.74
C ASP A 50 -3.35 -3.30 -0.22
N ASN A 51 -2.47 -2.65 -0.96
CA ASN A 51 -1.07 -2.53 -0.63
C ASN A 51 -0.78 -1.15 -0.05
N PHE A 52 -0.07 -1.11 1.07
CA PHE A 52 0.23 0.11 1.79
C PHE A 52 1.72 0.24 2.04
N PHE A 53 2.28 1.36 1.60
CA PHE A 53 3.63 1.81 1.91
C PHE A 53 3.57 2.95 2.92
N LEU A 54 4.34 2.81 4.00
CA LEU A 54 4.43 3.80 5.06
C LEU A 54 5.91 4.10 5.33
N ALA A 55 6.26 5.38 5.41
CA ALA A 55 7.61 5.81 5.76
C ALA A 55 7.60 6.93 6.79
N ILE A 56 8.52 6.88 7.75
CA ILE A 56 8.65 7.87 8.82
C ILE A 56 10.10 8.31 8.88
N HIS A 57 10.32 9.61 8.71
CA HIS A 57 11.66 10.21 8.75
C HIS A 57 12.26 10.09 10.16
N THR A 58 13.58 9.89 10.28
CA THR A 58 14.30 9.76 11.56
C THR A 58 14.39 11.03 12.40
N SER A 59 13.84 12.15 11.92
CA SER A 59 13.84 13.45 12.62
C SER A 59 12.82 13.52 13.74
N TYR A 60 11.86 12.60 13.76
CA TYR A 60 10.85 12.53 14.82
C TYR A 60 11.39 11.71 15.99
N ASN A 61 11.11 12.17 17.21
CA ASN A 61 11.43 11.38 18.39
C ASN A 61 10.66 10.06 18.32
N ASN A 62 11.37 8.95 18.52
CA ASN A 62 10.81 7.60 18.51
C ASN A 62 10.17 7.15 17.17
N SER A 63 10.67 7.62 16.02
CA SER A 63 10.15 7.23 14.68
C SER A 63 9.95 5.72 14.50
N GLY A 64 10.86 4.88 14.98
CA GLY A 64 10.73 3.43 14.90
C GLY A 64 9.56 2.88 15.74
N HIS A 65 9.35 3.41 16.95
CA HIS A 65 8.19 3.06 17.77
C HIS A 65 6.88 3.54 17.15
N LEU A 66 6.88 4.76 16.59
CA LEU A 66 5.73 5.29 15.86
C LEU A 66 5.38 4.41 14.66
N LEU A 67 6.38 3.96 13.90
CA LEU A 67 6.17 3.04 12.78
C LEU A 67 5.55 1.73 13.27
N ASN A 68 6.08 1.14 14.34
CA ASN A 68 5.55 -0.09 14.90
C ASN A 68 4.10 0.07 15.40
N SER A 69 3.76 1.21 16.01
CA SER A 69 2.39 1.52 16.41
C SER A 69 1.45 1.60 15.19
N LEU A 70 1.85 2.31 14.14
CA LEU A 70 1.05 2.43 12.91
C LEU A 70 0.91 1.09 12.18
N ILE A 71 1.93 0.23 12.20
CA ILE A 71 1.83 -1.14 11.67
C ILE A 71 0.76 -1.92 12.42
N SER A 72 0.73 -1.85 13.76
CA SER A 72 -0.26 -2.56 14.56
C SER A 72 -1.70 -2.08 14.33
N GLU A 73 -1.85 -0.81 13.96
CA GLU A 73 -3.14 -0.18 13.70
C GLU A 73 -3.62 -0.44 12.27
N LEU A 74 -2.75 -0.23 11.29
CA LEU A 74 -3.11 -0.10 9.87
C LEU A 74 -2.81 -1.34 9.02
N CYS A 75 -1.88 -2.20 9.42
CA CYS A 75 -1.49 -3.38 8.61
C CYS A 75 -2.25 -4.64 9.03
N ASP A 76 -2.53 -5.54 8.09
CA ASP A 76 -2.97 -6.90 8.42
C ASP A 76 -1.79 -7.73 8.93
N LEU A 77 -1.72 -7.92 10.25
CA LEU A 77 -0.63 -8.64 10.91
C LEU A 77 -0.56 -10.14 10.58
N ARG A 78 -1.58 -10.69 9.91
CA ARG A 78 -1.60 -12.08 9.44
C ARG A 78 -0.87 -12.24 8.10
N ARG A 79 -0.50 -11.13 7.46
CA ARG A 79 0.18 -11.07 6.16
C ARG A 79 1.66 -10.76 6.35
N ASN A 80 2.42 -10.87 5.25
CA ASN A 80 3.83 -10.51 5.27
C ASN A 80 3.99 -8.99 5.44
N ILE A 81 4.91 -8.61 6.32
CA ILE A 81 5.24 -7.21 6.60
C ILE A 81 6.72 -7.04 6.32
N LEU A 82 7.05 -6.25 5.30
CA LEU A 82 8.42 -5.97 4.92
C LEU A 82 8.82 -4.63 5.54
N LYS A 83 9.81 -4.62 6.44
CA LYS A 83 10.32 -3.41 7.07
C LYS A 83 11.74 -3.10 6.59
N SER A 84 12.10 -1.83 6.55
CA SER A 84 13.48 -1.40 6.38
C SER A 84 13.88 -0.41 7.46
N GLU A 85 15.16 -0.48 7.82
CA GLU A 85 15.80 0.45 8.74
C GLU A 85 16.44 1.62 7.97
N PRO A 86 16.58 2.80 8.60
CA PRO A 86 17.26 3.94 8.00
C PRO A 86 18.71 3.65 7.67
N ARG A 87 19.22 4.25 6.59
CA ARG A 87 20.62 4.14 6.15
C ARG A 87 21.15 5.49 5.69
N ALA A 88 22.46 5.59 5.50
CA ALA A 88 23.08 6.80 4.95
C ALA A 88 22.44 7.15 3.58
N GLY A 89 21.92 8.38 3.45
CA GLY A 89 21.19 8.85 2.27
C GLY A 89 19.70 8.50 2.22
N ASP A 90 19.20 7.68 3.14
CA ASP A 90 17.80 7.25 3.20
C ASP A 90 17.33 7.22 4.68
N PRO A 91 17.06 8.39 5.28
CA PRO A 91 16.79 8.57 6.71
C PRO A 91 15.33 8.23 7.07
N TYR A 92 14.82 7.08 6.62
CA TYR A 92 13.44 6.67 6.84
C TYR A 92 13.37 5.26 7.42
N PHE A 93 12.53 5.10 8.44
CA PHE A 93 11.97 3.79 8.74
C PHE A 93 10.84 3.55 7.75
N THR A 94 10.84 2.41 7.05
CA THR A 94 9.79 2.11 6.07
C THR A 94 9.16 0.76 6.32
N VAL A 95 7.91 0.62 5.86
CA VAL A 95 7.19 -0.65 5.84
C VAL A 95 6.32 -0.74 4.61
N VAL A 96 6.23 -1.96 4.07
CA VAL A 96 5.24 -2.39 3.10
C VAL A 96 4.39 -3.49 3.72
N CYS A 97 3.08 -3.33 3.68
CA CYS A 97 2.12 -4.29 4.21
C CYS A 97 0.79 -4.26 3.44
N GLU A 98 -0.05 -5.27 3.65
CA GLU A 98 -1.45 -5.20 3.26
C GLU A 98 -2.23 -4.31 4.25
N PHE A 99 -3.04 -3.39 3.75
CA PHE A 99 -3.88 -2.54 4.61
C PHE A 99 -4.93 -3.40 5.32
N ARG A 100 -5.09 -3.21 6.63
CA ARG A 100 -6.07 -3.93 7.44
C ARG A 100 -7.48 -3.54 7.01
N ARG A 101 -8.13 -4.44 6.28
CA ARG A 101 -9.56 -4.30 5.96
C ARG A 101 -10.39 -4.52 7.22
N HIS A 102 -11.01 -3.48 7.74
CA HIS A 102 -12.05 -3.63 8.75
C HIS A 102 -13.34 -4.09 8.05
N TYR A 103 -13.70 -5.36 8.21
CA TYR A 103 -14.93 -5.98 7.69
C TYR A 103 -16.25 -5.36 8.22
N ILE A 104 -16.19 -4.23 8.94
CA ILE A 104 -17.36 -3.53 9.47
C ILE A 104 -18.08 -2.73 8.37
N ARG A 105 -17.50 -2.58 7.16
CA ARG A 105 -18.28 -2.19 5.98
C ARG A 105 -18.89 -3.42 5.30
N LYS A 106 -19.95 -3.97 5.89
CA LYS A 106 -21.00 -4.61 5.10
C LYS A 106 -21.94 -3.50 4.65
N ASN A 107 -21.93 -3.26 3.33
CA ASN A 107 -22.86 -2.49 2.50
C ASN A 107 -23.47 -1.22 3.11
#